data_AF-A0A1H9XI40-F1
#
_entry.id   AF-A0A1H9XI40-F1
#
_cell.length_a   1.000
_cell.length_b   1.000
_cell.length_c   1.000
_cell.angle_alpha   90.00
_cell.angle_beta   90.00
_cell.angle_gamma   90.00
#
_symmetry.space_group_name_H-M   'P 1'
#
loop_
_entity.id
_entity.type
_entity.pdbx_description
1 polymer ?
#
loop_
_entity_poly.entity_id
_entity_poly.type
_entity_poly.pdbx_seq_one_letter_code
_entity_poly.pdbx_strand_id
1 'polypeptide(L)'
;MMNYLTSKAKRKVLSVLAASALLVPVTFSTIGDNVQAAQIKDVAVTYDVSDFAFSLGSDESQRTFNWYTDKTDQAGVVQFAKANNGYGQKFPKGKTVTVEATLEDATSGESSHEATITGLKENTTYNYRFGDGEGKWSESYTFTVREAEAVDGQTTVTGDVKFTNSVFNASIAQEITLDDDDLNLSSTALETVVVTVTDGNVTANVTLTEDEVDEGTFTGELSLAQLAAFADHKGNPYGIERTLTVTYNDAADVNGDAVIDKDEATLDTAVPGINVAEDFYLATDGFTAKFLEVGATVTVYQNGTSVTSEVVDANGAVTITGLPIDTKYEVTISDAAGNESEAFLIWLW
;
A
#
# COMPACT_ATOMS: atom_id res chain seq x y z
N MET A 1 -7.26 -12.74 46.29
CA MET A 1 -8.14 -13.92 46.42
C MET A 1 -9.55 -13.46 46.10
N MET A 2 -10.21 -14.10 45.12
CA MET A 2 -11.60 -13.88 44.63
C MET A 2 -11.91 -12.51 44.00
N ASN A 3 -12.72 -12.37 42.95
CA ASN A 3 -13.30 -13.29 41.96
C ASN A 3 -13.89 -12.41 40.83
N TYR A 4 -13.92 -12.95 39.62
CA TYR A 4 -14.73 -12.49 38.49
C TYR A 4 -16.22 -12.40 38.85
N LEU A 5 -16.98 -11.48 38.23
CA LEU A 5 -18.09 -11.79 37.31
C LEU A 5 -18.77 -10.52 36.77
N THR A 6 -18.99 -10.57 35.46
CA THR A 6 -19.72 -9.65 34.57
C THR A 6 -21.24 -9.74 34.76
N SER A 7 -21.98 -8.67 34.50
CA SER A 7 -23.39 -8.76 34.05
C SER A 7 -23.96 -7.44 33.52
N LYS A 8 -24.50 -7.50 32.29
CA LYS A 8 -25.27 -6.48 31.56
C LYS A 8 -26.57 -6.13 32.29
N ALA A 9 -26.94 -4.85 32.32
CA ALA A 9 -28.32 -4.42 32.58
C ALA A 9 -28.89 -3.60 31.41
N LYS A 10 -29.92 -4.14 30.74
CA LYS A 10 -30.81 -3.43 29.81
C LYS A 10 -32.17 -3.20 30.48
N ARG A 11 -32.60 -1.93 30.47
CA ARG A 11 -33.95 -1.34 30.34
C ARG A 11 -35.14 -1.94 31.12
N LYS A 12 -35.90 -1.05 31.79
CA LYS A 12 -37.29 -0.70 31.42
C LYS A 12 -37.82 0.48 32.26
N VAL A 13 -38.59 1.34 31.58
CA VAL A 13 -39.28 2.55 32.02
C VAL A 13 -40.55 2.18 32.79
N LEU A 14 -40.88 2.92 33.86
CA LEU A 14 -42.19 2.87 34.52
C LEU A 14 -42.76 4.29 34.63
N SER A 15 -43.91 4.50 34.01
CA SER A 15 -44.75 5.69 34.10
C SER A 15 -45.72 5.58 35.30
N VAL A 16 -45.98 6.70 35.97
CA VAL A 16 -46.95 6.81 37.07
C VAL A 16 -48.11 7.70 36.61
N LEU A 17 -49.34 7.21 36.80
CA LEU A 17 -50.59 7.95 36.62
C LEU A 17 -51.49 7.63 37.82
N ALA A 18 -52.03 8.65 38.50
CA ALA A 18 -53.03 8.50 39.56
C ALA A 18 -54.13 9.58 39.41
N ALA A 19 -55.38 9.12 39.60
CA ALA A 19 -56.69 9.77 39.43
C ALA A 19 -57.03 10.76 40.58
N SER A 20 -58.15 11.48 40.75
CA SER A 20 -59.52 11.50 40.17
C SER A 20 -60.34 12.67 40.81
N ALA A 21 -61.60 12.86 40.36
CA ALA A 21 -62.77 13.60 40.93
C ALA A 21 -63.03 15.04 40.36
N LEU A 22 -64.24 15.52 40.03
CA LEU A 22 -65.65 15.24 40.43
C LEU A 22 -66.64 15.69 39.31
N LEU A 23 -67.83 15.10 39.23
CA LEU A 23 -68.88 15.28 38.19
C LEU A 23 -69.95 16.35 38.55
N VAL A 24 -70.44 17.10 37.55
CA VAL A 24 -71.78 17.74 37.52
C VAL A 24 -72.39 17.51 36.12
N PRO A 25 -73.63 17.03 35.96
CA PRO A 25 -74.22 16.78 34.64
C PRO A 25 -74.97 18.02 34.14
N VAL A 26 -74.57 18.54 32.97
CA VAL A 26 -75.40 19.43 32.17
C VAL A 26 -75.66 18.72 30.84
N THR A 27 -76.91 18.40 30.58
CA THR A 27 -77.36 17.81 29.31
C THR A 27 -77.43 18.90 28.24
N PHE A 28 -76.53 18.86 27.27
CA PHE A 28 -76.67 19.58 26.01
C PHE A 28 -76.94 18.59 24.89
N SER A 29 -77.98 18.88 24.11
CA SER A 29 -78.40 18.13 22.93
C SER A 29 -77.33 18.19 21.84
N THR A 30 -77.19 17.08 21.13
CA THR A 30 -76.22 16.80 20.08
C THR A 30 -76.29 17.77 18.90
N ILE A 31 -75.20 18.49 18.67
CA ILE A 31 -74.73 18.82 17.32
C ILE A 31 -73.27 18.36 17.30
N GLY A 32 -72.98 17.39 16.45
CA GLY A 32 -71.65 16.82 16.33
C GLY A 32 -70.69 17.86 15.76
N ASP A 33 -69.80 18.34 16.60
CA ASP A 33 -68.49 18.84 16.21
C ASP A 33 -67.53 18.46 17.34
N ASN A 34 -66.65 17.50 17.04
CA ASN A 34 -65.49 17.22 17.86
C ASN A 34 -64.58 18.45 17.78
N VAL A 35 -64.74 19.42 18.69
CA VAL A 35 -63.66 20.39 18.95
C VAL A 35 -62.63 19.67 19.81
N GLN A 36 -61.81 18.87 19.12
CA GLN A 36 -60.57 18.34 19.65
C GLN A 36 -59.63 19.53 19.81
N ALA A 37 -59.13 19.77 21.03
CA ALA A 37 -58.06 20.73 21.24
C ALA A 37 -56.92 20.36 20.28
N ALA A 38 -56.62 21.24 19.33
CA ALA A 38 -55.48 21.08 18.45
C ALA A 38 -54.24 20.90 19.34
N GLN A 39 -53.56 19.77 19.17
CA GLN A 39 -52.21 19.61 19.70
C GLN A 39 -51.39 20.76 19.09
N ILE A 40 -50.89 21.68 19.92
CA ILE A 40 -49.83 22.58 19.48
C ILE A 40 -48.67 21.63 19.13
N LYS A 41 -48.44 21.45 17.83
CA LYS A 41 -47.22 20.83 17.31
C LYS A 41 -46.08 21.64 17.94
N ASP A 42 -45.24 21.01 18.76
CA ASP A 42 -43.98 21.61 19.21
C ASP A 42 -43.34 22.26 17.97
N VAL A 43 -43.37 23.60 17.93
CA VAL A 43 -42.56 24.33 16.98
C VAL A 43 -41.16 24.11 17.52
N ALA A 44 -40.43 23.16 16.91
CA ALA A 44 -39.03 23.00 17.21
C ALA A 44 -38.38 24.37 17.03
N VAL A 45 -37.95 24.99 18.13
CA VAL A 45 -37.21 26.25 18.07
C VAL A 45 -35.87 25.89 17.46
N THR A 46 -35.71 26.23 16.18
CA THR A 46 -34.48 26.02 15.44
C THR A 46 -33.45 27.03 15.90
N TYR A 47 -32.18 26.63 15.85
CA TYR A 47 -31.08 27.58 15.95
C TYR A 47 -30.82 28.11 14.54
N ASP A 48 -31.25 29.34 14.30
CA ASP A 48 -31.20 29.96 12.99
C ASP A 48 -29.78 30.48 12.74
N VAL A 49 -29.16 29.95 11.68
CA VAL A 49 -27.80 30.28 11.26
C VAL A 49 -27.82 30.80 9.82
N SER A 50 -27.03 31.84 9.57
CA SER A 50 -26.82 32.43 8.24
C SER A 50 -25.35 32.33 7.82
N ASP A 51 -25.12 32.35 6.50
CA ASP A 51 -23.82 32.53 5.86
C ASP A 51 -22.69 31.66 6.44
N PHE A 52 -22.98 30.38 6.68
CA PHE A 52 -22.01 29.47 7.24
C PHE A 52 -21.06 28.91 6.17
N ALA A 53 -19.79 28.75 6.54
CA ALA A 53 -18.75 28.15 5.74
C ALA A 53 -17.80 27.35 6.64
N PHE A 54 -17.01 26.47 6.04
CA PHE A 54 -15.91 25.82 6.75
C PHE A 54 -14.69 25.68 5.85
N SER A 55 -13.50 25.68 6.46
CA SER A 55 -12.22 25.49 5.79
C SER A 55 -11.46 24.31 6.39
N LEU A 56 -10.40 23.88 5.72
CA LEU A 56 -9.36 23.05 6.34
C LEU A 56 -8.77 23.81 7.55
N GLY A 57 -8.39 23.06 8.58
CA GLY A 57 -7.58 23.58 9.68
C GLY A 57 -6.10 23.61 9.31
N SER A 58 -5.20 23.28 10.24
CA SER A 58 -3.78 23.11 9.89
C SER A 58 -3.50 21.89 9.00
N ASP A 59 -4.41 20.92 8.99
CA ASP A 59 -4.34 19.66 8.25
C ASP A 59 -5.76 19.09 8.01
N GLU A 60 -5.84 17.97 7.30
CA GLU A 60 -7.08 17.26 6.92
C GLU A 60 -7.83 16.70 8.13
N SER A 61 -7.15 16.48 9.26
CA SER A 61 -7.75 16.01 10.52
C SER A 61 -8.51 17.12 11.25
N GLN A 62 -8.51 18.35 10.72
CA GLN A 62 -9.12 19.53 11.32
C GLN A 62 -10.05 20.27 10.34
N ARG A 63 -11.11 20.87 10.88
CA ARG A 63 -11.99 21.78 10.12
C ARG A 63 -12.36 22.98 10.99
N THR A 64 -12.24 24.17 10.42
CA THR A 64 -12.66 25.42 11.07
C THR A 64 -13.97 25.90 10.47
N PHE A 65 -14.99 26.05 11.31
CA PHE A 65 -16.33 26.50 10.94
C PHE A 65 -16.50 27.97 11.28
N ASN A 66 -17.16 28.70 10.38
CA ASN A 66 -17.55 30.09 10.55
C ASN A 66 -19.04 30.20 10.25
N TRP A 67 -19.83 30.87 11.10
CA TRP A 67 -21.24 31.13 10.85
C TRP A 67 -21.72 32.39 11.54
N TYR A 68 -22.89 32.89 11.13
CA TYR A 68 -23.53 34.05 11.71
C TYR A 68 -24.87 33.72 12.35
N THR A 69 -25.24 34.53 13.33
CA THR A 69 -26.57 34.54 13.95
C THR A 69 -27.04 35.97 14.16
N ASP A 70 -28.33 36.13 14.47
CA ASP A 70 -28.81 37.34 15.12
C ASP A 70 -27.95 37.71 16.33
N LYS A 71 -27.89 39.01 16.64
CA LYS A 71 -27.09 39.54 17.74
C LYS A 71 -27.35 38.77 19.04
N THR A 72 -26.28 38.19 19.59
CA THR A 72 -26.29 37.41 20.81
C THR A 72 -25.02 37.65 21.62
N ASP A 73 -25.12 37.49 22.94
CA ASP A 73 -24.00 37.53 23.88
C ASP A 73 -23.54 36.11 24.28
N GLN A 74 -24.14 35.07 23.69
CA GLN A 74 -23.81 33.66 23.93
C GLN A 74 -23.08 33.06 22.73
N ALA A 75 -21.92 32.46 22.98
CA ALA A 75 -21.18 31.72 21.98
C ALA A 75 -21.95 30.45 21.58
N GLY A 76 -22.02 30.19 20.27
CA GLY A 76 -22.61 28.96 19.77
C GLY A 76 -21.67 27.77 19.90
N VAL A 77 -22.19 26.60 19.53
CA VAL A 77 -21.45 25.34 19.54
C VAL A 77 -21.59 24.60 18.21
N VAL A 78 -20.52 23.93 17.78
CA VAL A 78 -20.59 22.91 16.73
C VAL A 78 -20.64 21.54 17.40
N GLN A 79 -21.63 20.72 17.04
CA GLN A 79 -21.68 19.33 17.45
C GLN A 79 -21.52 18.41 16.24
N PHE A 80 -20.63 17.44 16.33
CA PHE A 80 -20.38 16.49 15.26
C PHE A 80 -20.31 15.03 15.74
N ALA A 81 -20.57 14.11 14.81
CA ALA A 81 -20.44 12.68 15.00
C ALA A 81 -20.21 11.99 13.67
N LYS A 82 -19.56 10.81 13.69
CA LYS A 82 -19.50 9.95 12.51
C LYS A 82 -20.91 9.63 12.02
N ALA A 83 -21.11 9.66 10.72
CA ALA A 83 -22.35 9.20 10.12
C ALA A 83 -22.61 7.72 10.47
N ASN A 84 -23.87 7.36 10.71
CA ASN A 84 -24.26 5.95 10.77
C ASN A 84 -24.25 5.40 9.34
N ASN A 85 -23.90 4.12 9.11
CA ASN A 85 -23.82 3.45 7.80
C ASN A 85 -24.88 3.89 6.77
N GLY A 86 -24.61 4.97 6.04
CA GLY A 86 -25.53 5.58 5.07
C GLY A 86 -25.57 7.11 5.13
N TYR A 87 -25.58 7.73 3.94
CA TYR A 87 -25.82 9.15 3.74
C TYR A 87 -27.20 9.55 4.27
N GLY A 88 -27.25 10.39 5.30
CA GLY A 88 -28.52 10.87 5.82
C GLY A 88 -28.34 12.09 6.70
N GLN A 89 -29.14 13.13 6.46
CA GLN A 89 -29.17 14.39 7.21
C GLN A 89 -29.79 14.25 8.62
N LYS A 90 -29.80 13.05 9.20
CA LYS A 90 -30.33 12.83 10.55
C LYS A 90 -29.18 12.75 11.53
N PHE A 91 -29.10 13.73 12.42
CA PHE A 91 -28.05 13.78 13.42
C PHE A 91 -28.02 12.50 14.28
N PRO A 92 -26.87 11.80 14.39
CA PRO A 92 -26.77 10.55 15.14
C PRO A 92 -27.07 10.72 16.63
N LYS A 93 -27.71 9.70 17.24
CA LYS A 93 -27.88 9.60 18.71
C LYS A 93 -26.70 8.92 19.42
N GLY A 94 -25.60 8.71 18.69
CA GLY A 94 -24.40 7.98 19.14
C GLY A 94 -23.46 8.84 19.97
N LYS A 95 -22.18 8.45 20.03
CA LYS A 95 -21.14 9.31 20.61
C LYS A 95 -21.00 10.57 19.76
N THR A 96 -21.16 11.73 20.39
CA THR A 96 -21.02 13.06 19.75
C THR A 96 -19.90 13.81 20.43
N VAL A 97 -19.28 14.72 19.70
CA VAL A 97 -18.31 15.68 20.22
C VAL A 97 -18.90 17.07 20.00
N THR A 98 -18.81 17.91 21.03
CA THR A 98 -19.27 19.31 20.98
C THR A 98 -18.08 20.21 21.21
N VAL A 99 -17.93 21.23 20.37
CA VAL A 99 -16.89 22.24 20.44
C VAL A 99 -17.56 23.61 20.54
N GLU A 100 -17.12 24.40 21.52
CA GLU A 100 -17.58 25.77 21.73
C GLU A 100 -16.85 26.71 20.76
N ALA A 101 -17.57 27.71 20.23
CA ALA A 101 -17.00 28.72 19.36
C ALA A 101 -16.44 29.91 20.12
N THR A 102 -15.55 30.65 19.45
CA THR A 102 -15.29 32.04 19.80
C THR A 102 -16.39 32.92 19.22
N LEU A 103 -16.85 33.91 19.98
CA LEU A 103 -17.91 34.85 19.61
C LEU A 103 -17.30 36.23 19.38
N GLU A 104 -17.59 36.82 18.22
CA GLU A 104 -17.18 38.17 17.85
C GLU A 104 -18.33 38.97 17.25
N ASP A 105 -18.23 40.30 17.32
CA ASP A 105 -19.22 41.19 16.71
C ASP A 105 -18.97 41.36 15.21
N ALA A 106 -19.96 41.05 14.39
CA ALA A 106 -19.89 41.30 12.96
C ALA A 106 -20.16 42.78 12.64
N THR A 107 -19.48 43.31 11.62
CA THR A 107 -19.68 44.70 11.15
C THR A 107 -21.12 44.98 10.69
N SER A 108 -21.87 43.93 10.32
CA SER A 108 -23.29 43.98 9.90
C SER A 108 -24.30 44.06 11.06
N GLY A 109 -23.85 43.96 12.32
CA GLY A 109 -24.72 43.95 13.50
C GLY A 109 -25.17 42.55 13.95
N GLU A 110 -24.76 41.51 13.23
CA GLU A 110 -24.89 40.09 13.59
C GLU A 110 -23.78 39.67 14.58
N SER A 111 -23.89 38.46 15.09
CA SER A 111 -22.83 37.79 15.85
C SER A 111 -22.13 36.76 14.97
N SER A 112 -20.79 36.81 14.93
CA SER A 112 -19.94 35.86 14.21
C SER A 112 -19.38 34.82 15.16
N HIS A 113 -19.38 33.56 14.73
CA HIS A 113 -18.90 32.43 15.52
C HIS A 113 -17.85 31.66 14.74
N GLU A 114 -16.74 31.31 15.39
CA GLU A 114 -15.69 30.46 14.82
C GLU A 114 -15.39 29.26 15.74
N ALA A 115 -15.34 28.04 15.18
CA ALA A 115 -14.97 26.85 15.94
C ALA A 115 -14.14 25.87 15.11
N THR A 116 -13.03 25.39 15.66
CA THR A 116 -12.20 24.35 15.05
C THR A 116 -12.46 22.99 15.68
N ILE A 117 -12.92 22.04 14.89
CA ILE A 117 -13.02 20.62 15.29
C ILE A 117 -11.76 19.88 14.87
N THR A 118 -11.33 18.91 15.68
CA THR A 118 -10.10 18.13 15.48
C THR A 118 -10.33 16.64 15.64
N GLY A 119 -9.32 15.83 15.31
CA GLY A 119 -9.39 14.37 15.43
C GLY A 119 -10.33 13.73 14.40
N LEU A 120 -10.49 14.39 13.26
CA LEU A 120 -11.21 13.86 12.13
C LEU A 120 -10.38 12.75 11.48
N LYS A 121 -11.05 11.70 11.04
CA LYS A 121 -10.40 10.61 10.31
C LYS A 121 -10.62 10.81 8.82
N GLU A 122 -9.61 10.50 8.03
CA GLU A 122 -9.70 10.40 6.58
C GLU A 122 -10.80 9.43 6.15
N ASN A 123 -11.30 9.65 4.93
CA ASN A 123 -12.33 8.84 4.28
C ASN A 123 -13.55 8.58 5.18
N THR A 124 -13.85 9.53 6.07
CA THR A 124 -14.93 9.42 7.05
C THR A 124 -15.92 10.56 6.86
N THR A 125 -17.20 10.20 6.70
CA THR A 125 -18.30 11.16 6.68
C THR A 125 -18.75 11.50 8.09
N TYR A 126 -18.86 12.79 8.36
CA TYR A 126 -19.34 13.34 9.62
C TYR A 126 -20.65 14.09 9.41
N ASN A 127 -21.58 13.91 10.35
CA ASN A 127 -22.72 14.79 10.52
C ASN A 127 -22.33 15.89 11.50
N TYR A 128 -22.70 17.12 11.19
CA TYR A 128 -22.52 18.26 12.09
C TYR A 128 -23.78 19.14 12.14
N ARG A 129 -23.90 19.92 13.21
CA ARG A 129 -24.95 20.92 13.40
C ARG A 129 -24.46 22.01 14.33
N PHE A 130 -25.03 23.20 14.19
CA PHE A 130 -24.78 24.34 15.05
C PHE A 130 -25.85 24.42 16.13
N GLY A 131 -25.50 24.96 17.30
CA GLY A 131 -26.46 25.13 18.39
C GLY A 131 -26.09 26.26 19.33
N ASP A 132 -27.01 26.55 20.24
CA ASP A 132 -26.87 27.57 21.29
C ASP A 132 -26.19 27.03 22.57
N GLY A 133 -25.80 25.75 22.58
CA GLY A 133 -25.28 25.08 23.78
C GLY A 133 -26.35 24.68 24.80
N GLU A 134 -27.59 25.15 24.66
CA GLU A 134 -28.71 24.93 25.58
C GLU A 134 -29.76 23.95 25.01
N GLY A 135 -29.55 23.46 23.79
CA GLY A 135 -30.31 22.37 23.20
C GLY A 135 -31.16 22.77 22.00
N LYS A 136 -31.07 24.01 21.53
CA LYS A 136 -31.54 24.38 20.20
C LYS A 136 -30.46 24.05 19.19
N TRP A 137 -30.91 23.58 18.03
CA TRP A 137 -30.01 23.10 16.99
C TRP A 137 -30.49 23.59 15.62
N SER A 138 -29.54 23.84 14.74
CA SER A 138 -29.78 24.02 13.32
C SER A 138 -30.23 22.69 12.71
N GLU A 139 -30.51 22.73 11.40
CA GLU A 139 -30.51 21.50 10.61
C GLU A 139 -29.16 20.77 10.72
N SER A 140 -29.18 19.48 10.39
CA SER A 140 -27.96 18.67 10.35
C SER A 140 -27.40 18.69 8.94
N TYR A 141 -26.10 18.96 8.87
CA TYR A 141 -25.33 18.97 7.64
C TYR A 141 -24.34 17.80 7.66
N THR A 142 -23.73 17.55 6.51
CA THR A 142 -22.74 16.50 6.35
C THR A 142 -21.55 17.01 5.58
N PHE A 143 -20.35 16.59 6.00
CA PHE A 143 -19.14 16.71 5.18
C PHE A 143 -18.38 15.39 5.23
N THR A 144 -17.56 15.16 4.22
CA THR A 144 -16.65 14.03 4.17
C THR A 144 -15.24 14.56 4.23
N VAL A 145 -14.44 14.03 5.17
CA VAL A 145 -13.00 14.23 5.14
C VAL A 145 -12.51 13.40 3.97
N ARG A 146 -12.10 14.09 2.91
CA ARG A 146 -11.36 13.46 1.83
C ARG A 146 -9.94 13.24 2.32
N GLU A 147 -9.32 12.22 1.76
CA GLU A 147 -7.88 12.06 1.76
C GLU A 147 -7.20 13.36 1.29
N ALA A 148 -6.00 13.62 1.79
CA ALA A 148 -5.18 14.70 1.26
C ALA A 148 -4.82 14.35 -0.18
N GLU A 149 -5.59 14.88 -1.15
CA GLU A 149 -5.24 14.74 -2.56
C GLU A 149 -3.90 15.45 -2.77
N ALA A 150 -2.89 14.71 -3.23
CA ALA A 150 -1.67 15.29 -3.78
C ALA A 150 -2.05 16.36 -4.82
N VAL A 151 -1.39 17.51 -4.74
CA VAL A 151 -1.66 18.67 -5.60
C VAL A 151 -1.56 18.28 -7.09
N ASP A 152 -2.61 18.61 -7.85
CA ASP A 152 -2.80 18.42 -9.29
C ASP A 152 -1.49 18.43 -10.11
N GLY A 153 -1.10 17.25 -10.58
CA GLY A 153 0.09 17.00 -11.41
C GLY A 153 0.62 15.56 -11.35
N GLN A 154 0.28 14.81 -10.31
CA GLN A 154 0.68 13.40 -10.16
C GLN A 154 -0.49 12.50 -10.60
N THR A 155 -0.26 11.76 -11.68
CA THR A 155 -1.11 10.65 -12.11
C THR A 155 -1.37 9.74 -10.91
N THR A 156 -2.55 9.15 -10.83
CA THR A 156 -2.83 7.94 -10.03
C THR A 156 -1.62 7.00 -10.04
N VAL A 157 -0.75 7.08 -9.04
CA VAL A 157 0.38 6.14 -8.90
C VAL A 157 -0.21 4.96 -8.16
N THR A 158 -0.89 4.12 -8.91
CA THR A 158 -0.88 2.69 -8.60
C THR A 158 0.58 2.29 -8.64
N GLY A 159 1.13 1.80 -7.53
CA GLY A 159 2.57 1.67 -7.33
C GLY A 159 3.34 1.18 -8.57
N ASP A 160 4.47 1.82 -8.87
CA ASP A 160 5.26 1.61 -10.09
C ASP A 160 6.41 0.65 -9.78
N VAL A 161 6.21 -0.64 -10.03
CA VAL A 161 7.24 -1.66 -9.81
C VAL A 161 8.17 -1.71 -11.01
N LYS A 162 9.48 -1.65 -10.76
CA LYS A 162 10.49 -1.69 -11.81
C LYS A 162 11.64 -2.60 -11.46
N PHE A 163 12.13 -3.25 -12.49
CA PHE A 163 13.50 -3.68 -12.52
C PHE A 163 14.42 -2.50 -12.81
N THR A 164 15.56 -2.41 -12.13
CA THR A 164 16.54 -1.34 -12.40
C THR A 164 17.19 -1.45 -13.78
N ASN A 165 17.14 -2.65 -14.37
CA ASN A 165 17.78 -2.99 -15.63
C ASN A 165 16.80 -3.78 -16.52
N SER A 166 16.70 -3.43 -17.80
CA SER A 166 15.88 -4.17 -18.76
C SER A 166 16.52 -5.50 -19.21
N VAL A 167 17.79 -5.74 -18.87
CA VAL A 167 18.52 -6.98 -19.14
C VAL A 167 19.39 -7.34 -17.93
N PHE A 168 19.33 -8.59 -17.48
CA PHE A 168 20.06 -9.11 -16.33
C PHE A 168 21.14 -10.11 -16.69
N ASN A 169 22.23 -10.09 -15.93
CA ASN A 169 23.17 -11.20 -15.86
C ASN A 169 22.83 -12.06 -14.64
N ALA A 170 22.63 -13.36 -14.83
CA ALA A 170 22.33 -14.31 -13.76
C ALA A 170 23.42 -14.38 -12.66
N SER A 171 24.62 -13.87 -12.92
CA SER A 171 25.78 -13.86 -12.02
C SER A 171 25.80 -12.69 -11.04
N ILE A 172 24.84 -11.77 -11.11
CA ILE A 172 24.75 -10.59 -10.23
C ILE A 172 23.31 -10.51 -9.69
N ALA A 173 23.15 -10.25 -8.38
CA ALA A 173 21.84 -9.97 -7.81
C ALA A 173 21.23 -8.73 -8.49
N GLN A 174 19.91 -8.74 -8.68
CA GLN A 174 19.23 -7.67 -9.40
C GLN A 174 18.34 -6.88 -8.45
N GLU A 175 18.45 -5.57 -8.51
CA GLU A 175 17.64 -4.66 -7.70
C GLU A 175 16.25 -4.48 -8.34
N ILE A 176 15.25 -4.43 -7.47
CA ILE A 176 13.85 -4.15 -7.81
C ILE A 176 13.45 -2.94 -6.97
N THR A 177 12.85 -1.95 -7.61
CA THR A 177 12.32 -0.75 -6.98
C THR A 177 10.81 -0.75 -7.07
N LEU A 178 10.14 -0.20 -6.07
CA LEU A 178 8.72 0.15 -6.11
C LEU A 178 8.58 1.56 -5.56
N ASP A 179 7.90 2.42 -6.32
CA ASP A 179 7.46 3.73 -5.86
C ASP A 179 5.95 3.64 -5.59
N ASP A 180 5.57 3.65 -4.32
CA ASP A 180 4.18 3.56 -3.88
C ASP A 180 3.96 4.35 -2.58
N ASP A 181 3.50 5.59 -2.74
CA ASP A 181 3.19 6.50 -1.64
C ASP A 181 2.13 5.92 -0.67
N ASP A 182 1.26 5.00 -1.12
CA ASP A 182 0.18 4.46 -0.29
C ASP A 182 0.66 3.43 0.75
N LEU A 183 1.84 2.83 0.50
CA LEU A 183 2.46 1.84 1.38
C LEU A 183 3.28 2.50 2.49
N ASN A 184 3.57 3.80 2.40
CA ASN A 184 4.21 4.59 3.44
C ASN A 184 3.20 4.88 4.57
N LEU A 185 2.95 3.87 5.40
CA LEU A 185 1.93 3.92 6.45
C LEU A 185 2.46 4.52 7.76
N SER A 186 3.78 4.56 7.96
CA SER A 186 4.39 4.98 9.22
C SER A 186 5.60 5.89 9.02
N SER A 187 5.42 7.16 9.35
CA SER A 187 6.49 8.16 9.42
C SER A 187 7.57 7.93 10.51
N THR A 188 7.61 6.75 11.14
CA THR A 188 8.61 6.40 12.16
C THR A 188 9.21 5.01 12.03
N ALA A 189 8.80 4.22 11.03
CA ALA A 189 9.26 2.86 10.83
C ALA A 189 9.45 2.61 9.34
N LEU A 190 10.32 1.67 8.99
CA LEU A 190 10.43 1.21 7.61
C LEU A 190 9.34 0.18 7.36
N GLU A 191 8.65 0.33 6.24
CA GLU A 191 7.68 -0.63 5.77
C GLU A 191 8.31 -1.68 4.84
N THR A 192 7.58 -2.79 4.64
CA THR A 192 7.99 -3.84 3.71
C THR A 192 6.82 -4.34 2.90
N VAL A 193 7.09 -4.71 1.65
CA VAL A 193 6.11 -5.30 0.73
C VAL A 193 6.73 -6.49 0.01
N VAL A 194 5.90 -7.41 -0.46
CA VAL A 194 6.37 -8.59 -1.21
C VAL A 194 5.89 -8.51 -2.65
N VAL A 195 6.83 -8.52 -3.59
CA VAL A 195 6.56 -8.63 -5.02
C VAL A 195 6.81 -10.06 -5.51
N THR A 196 6.18 -10.41 -6.62
CA THR A 196 6.31 -11.74 -7.23
C THR A 196 7.05 -11.64 -8.55
N VAL A 197 8.12 -12.40 -8.73
CA VAL A 197 8.88 -12.51 -9.99
C VAL A 197 8.63 -13.87 -10.62
N THR A 198 8.36 -13.92 -11.92
CA THR A 198 8.11 -15.18 -12.64
C THR A 198 8.60 -15.17 -14.09
N ASP A 199 8.96 -16.34 -14.60
CA ASP A 199 9.23 -16.60 -16.04
C ASP A 199 8.07 -17.37 -16.71
N GLY A 200 6.91 -17.43 -16.04
CA GLY A 200 5.73 -18.23 -16.41
C GLY A 200 5.75 -19.69 -15.92
N ASN A 201 6.89 -20.21 -15.44
CA ASN A 201 7.07 -21.59 -14.98
C ASN A 201 7.58 -21.67 -13.53
N VAL A 202 8.53 -20.81 -13.18
CA VAL A 202 9.13 -20.64 -11.87
C VAL A 202 8.63 -19.32 -11.29
N THR A 203 8.49 -19.27 -9.97
CA THR A 203 8.09 -18.08 -9.23
C THR A 203 9.00 -17.88 -8.02
N ALA A 204 9.41 -16.64 -7.79
CA ALA A 204 10.14 -16.21 -6.61
C ALA A 204 9.45 -15.00 -5.98
N ASN A 205 9.45 -14.95 -4.64
CA ASN A 205 8.97 -13.79 -3.90
C ASN A 205 10.16 -12.96 -3.43
N VAL A 206 10.13 -11.66 -3.67
CA VAL A 206 11.15 -10.71 -3.22
C VAL A 206 10.51 -9.76 -2.22
N THR A 207 11.15 -9.57 -1.06
CA THR A 207 10.71 -8.58 -0.07
C THR A 207 11.44 -7.27 -0.37
N LEU A 208 10.67 -6.22 -0.62
CA LEU A 208 11.16 -4.86 -0.73
C LEU A 208 10.99 -4.18 0.64
N THR A 209 11.96 -3.37 1.03
CA THR A 209 11.95 -2.56 2.24
C THR A 209 12.04 -1.10 1.84
N GLU A 210 11.34 -0.24 2.57
CA GLU A 210 11.45 1.20 2.36
C GLU A 210 12.91 1.66 2.52
N ASP A 211 13.36 2.56 1.66
CA ASP A 211 14.74 3.04 1.65
C ASP A 211 15.04 3.92 2.87
N GLU A 212 14.17 4.88 3.12
CA GLU A 212 14.09 5.66 4.34
C GLU A 212 12.66 5.69 4.89
N VAL A 213 12.53 6.07 6.16
CA VAL A 213 11.21 6.23 6.78
C VAL A 213 10.52 7.42 6.13
N ASP A 214 9.23 7.27 5.79
CA ASP A 214 8.39 8.33 5.24
C ASP A 214 8.73 8.73 3.78
N GLU A 215 9.29 7.80 3.00
CA GLU A 215 9.74 8.06 1.62
C GLU A 215 8.83 7.43 0.54
N GLY A 216 8.13 6.32 0.84
CA GLY A 216 7.28 5.64 -0.14
C GLY A 216 8.02 4.92 -1.26
N THR A 217 9.37 4.93 -1.23
CA THR A 217 10.23 4.18 -2.16
C THR A 217 10.76 2.93 -1.47
N PHE A 218 10.61 1.77 -2.13
CA PHE A 218 11.00 0.47 -1.62
C PHE A 218 12.03 -0.20 -2.53
N THR A 219 13.09 -0.76 -1.95
CA THR A 219 14.09 -1.54 -2.67
C THR A 219 14.22 -2.96 -2.13
N GLY A 220 14.58 -3.89 -3.01
CA GLY A 220 14.94 -5.24 -2.62
C GLY A 220 15.65 -5.98 -3.73
N GLU A 221 16.31 -7.09 -3.38
CA GLU A 221 17.16 -7.83 -4.29
C GLU A 221 16.55 -9.17 -4.70
N LEU A 222 16.49 -9.41 -6.01
CA LEU A 222 16.37 -10.75 -6.56
C LEU A 222 17.74 -11.44 -6.46
N SER A 223 17.86 -12.35 -5.49
CA SER A 223 19.13 -12.98 -5.14
C SER A 223 19.67 -13.93 -6.22
N LEU A 224 20.98 -14.19 -6.19
CA LEU A 224 21.65 -15.17 -7.08
C LEU A 224 21.01 -16.56 -7.03
N ALA A 225 20.58 -17.00 -5.84
CA ALA A 225 19.92 -18.30 -5.68
C ALA A 225 18.55 -18.35 -6.38
N GLN A 226 17.81 -17.24 -6.35
CA GLN A 226 16.54 -17.12 -7.07
C GLN A 226 16.78 -17.05 -8.58
N LEU A 227 17.75 -16.25 -9.04
CA LEU A 227 18.17 -16.17 -10.45
C LEU A 227 18.60 -17.54 -11.00
N ALA A 228 19.38 -18.32 -10.24
CA ALA A 228 19.77 -19.67 -10.62
C ALA A 228 18.58 -20.62 -10.79
N ALA A 229 17.53 -20.48 -9.97
CA ALA A 229 16.32 -21.28 -10.11
C ALA A 229 15.53 -20.97 -11.40
N PHE A 230 15.62 -19.74 -11.91
CA PHE A 230 15.08 -19.37 -13.22
C PHE A 230 15.96 -19.87 -14.38
N ALA A 231 17.26 -20.12 -14.14
CA ALA A 231 18.19 -20.64 -15.15
C ALA A 231 18.09 -22.17 -15.37
N ASP A 232 17.88 -22.97 -14.31
CA ASP A 232 17.94 -24.45 -14.34
C ASP A 232 16.65 -25.15 -14.84
N HIS A 233 15.92 -24.58 -15.81
CA HIS A 233 14.75 -25.29 -16.34
C HIS A 233 15.17 -26.41 -17.31
N LYS A 234 15.28 -27.64 -16.78
CA LYS A 234 15.50 -28.88 -17.54
C LYS A 234 14.56 -29.00 -18.74
N GLY A 235 15.06 -28.66 -19.93
CA GLY A 235 14.32 -28.86 -21.18
C GLY A 235 14.52 -27.80 -22.26
N ASN A 236 15.29 -26.73 -21.99
CA ASN A 236 15.53 -25.68 -22.98
C ASN A 236 16.95 -25.72 -23.53
N PRO A 237 17.16 -25.75 -24.86
CA PRO A 237 18.48 -25.55 -25.43
C PRO A 237 19.02 -24.15 -25.09
N TYR A 238 20.28 -24.10 -24.68
CA TYR A 238 21.04 -22.89 -24.36
C TYR A 238 20.83 -21.75 -25.38
N GLY A 239 20.70 -20.50 -24.89
CA GLY A 239 20.70 -19.30 -25.74
C GLY A 239 19.33 -18.71 -26.09
N ILE A 240 18.31 -18.96 -25.28
CA ILE A 240 17.04 -18.23 -25.37
C ILE A 240 16.96 -17.17 -24.26
N GLU A 241 16.81 -15.92 -24.67
CA GLU A 241 16.42 -14.80 -23.81
C GLU A 241 15.15 -15.19 -23.02
N ARG A 242 15.18 -15.05 -21.69
CA ARG A 242 14.01 -15.32 -20.84
C ARG A 242 13.44 -14.00 -20.35
N THR A 243 12.17 -13.75 -20.60
CA THR A 243 11.48 -12.61 -19.98
C THR A 243 11.08 -12.98 -18.55
N LEU A 244 11.64 -12.28 -17.58
CA LEU A 244 11.14 -12.25 -16.21
C LEU A 244 10.11 -11.14 -16.11
N THR A 245 8.98 -11.43 -15.48
CA THR A 245 7.96 -10.44 -15.13
C THR A 245 7.97 -10.29 -13.61
N VAL A 246 8.20 -9.07 -13.12
CA VAL A 246 7.86 -8.70 -11.74
C VAL A 246 6.40 -8.26 -11.73
N THR A 247 5.69 -8.63 -10.67
CA THR A 247 4.29 -8.28 -10.46
C THR A 247 4.12 -7.77 -9.05
N TYR A 248 3.64 -6.54 -8.96
CA TYR A 248 3.13 -5.93 -7.75
C TYR A 248 1.60 -5.97 -7.80
N ASN A 249 1.00 -6.57 -6.77
CA ASN A 249 -0.45 -6.57 -6.62
C ASN A 249 -0.78 -5.50 -5.59
N ASP A 250 -1.06 -4.30 -6.08
CA ASP A 250 -1.52 -3.19 -5.27
C ASP A 250 -2.86 -3.58 -4.63
N ALA A 251 -2.93 -3.45 -3.31
CA ALA A 251 -3.99 -3.94 -2.48
C ALA A 251 -5.17 -2.97 -2.45
N ALA A 252 -5.79 -2.70 -3.60
CA ALA A 252 -7.01 -1.88 -3.78
C ALA A 252 -7.04 -0.59 -2.96
N ASP A 253 -6.89 0.52 -3.67
CA ASP A 253 -7.16 1.86 -3.16
C ASP A 253 -8.55 1.99 -2.52
N VAL A 254 -8.83 3.13 -1.89
CA VAL A 254 -10.13 3.41 -1.25
C VAL A 254 -11.33 3.43 -2.22
N ASN A 255 -11.07 3.35 -3.53
CA ASN A 255 -12.07 3.20 -4.59
C ASN A 255 -12.32 1.73 -4.99
N GLY A 256 -11.49 0.79 -4.52
CA GLY A 256 -11.63 -0.65 -4.76
C GLY A 256 -10.98 -1.14 -6.04
N ASP A 257 -10.13 -0.33 -6.67
CA ASP A 257 -9.42 -0.72 -7.89
C ASP A 257 -8.08 -1.36 -7.48
N ALA A 258 -8.09 -2.70 -7.34
CA ALA A 258 -6.85 -3.47 -7.25
C ALA A 258 -6.13 -3.34 -8.59
N VAL A 259 -4.98 -2.66 -8.58
CA VAL A 259 -4.17 -2.53 -9.79
C VAL A 259 -3.01 -3.50 -9.71
N ILE A 260 -2.83 -4.23 -10.80
CA ILE A 260 -1.69 -5.11 -10.96
C ILE A 260 -0.71 -4.32 -11.79
N ASP A 261 0.37 -3.88 -11.17
CA ASP A 261 1.50 -3.30 -11.87
C ASP A 261 2.55 -4.36 -12.19
N LYS A 262 3.21 -4.19 -13.33
CA LYS A 262 4.15 -5.16 -13.87
C LYS A 262 5.26 -4.46 -14.62
N ASP A 263 6.45 -5.03 -14.46
CA ASP A 263 7.57 -4.73 -15.31
C ASP A 263 8.23 -6.03 -15.81
N GLU A 264 8.90 -5.92 -16.95
CA GLU A 264 9.52 -7.04 -17.63
C GLU A 264 10.99 -6.73 -17.91
N ALA A 265 11.84 -7.71 -17.61
CA ALA A 265 13.26 -7.65 -17.94
C ALA A 265 13.71 -8.97 -18.54
N THR A 266 14.65 -8.89 -19.46
CA THR A 266 15.25 -10.09 -20.06
C THR A 266 16.31 -10.62 -19.11
N LEU A 267 16.09 -11.78 -18.52
CA LEU A 267 17.17 -12.59 -17.98
C LEU A 267 17.99 -13.11 -19.15
N ASP A 268 19.20 -12.57 -19.27
CA ASP A 268 20.18 -13.09 -20.19
C ASP A 268 20.71 -14.41 -19.65
N THR A 269 20.04 -15.49 -20.05
CA THR A 269 20.57 -16.85 -19.92
C THR A 269 21.44 -17.22 -21.12
N ALA A 270 21.50 -16.35 -22.14
CA ALA A 270 22.70 -16.33 -22.96
C ALA A 270 23.79 -15.86 -22.00
N VAL A 271 24.51 -16.83 -21.49
CA VAL A 271 25.91 -16.71 -21.17
C VAL A 271 26.47 -15.54 -22.01
N PRO A 272 27.15 -14.52 -21.44
CA PRO A 272 28.07 -13.75 -22.26
C PRO A 272 29.00 -14.82 -22.81
N GLY A 273 28.74 -15.24 -24.06
CA GLY A 273 28.86 -16.65 -24.46
C GLY A 273 30.09 -17.25 -23.82
N ILE A 274 30.02 -18.42 -23.16
CA ILE A 274 31.23 -19.13 -22.72
C ILE A 274 32.10 -19.00 -23.95
N ASN A 275 33.17 -18.21 -23.83
CA ASN A 275 34.04 -18.02 -24.95
C ASN A 275 34.71 -19.36 -25.02
N VAL A 276 34.09 -20.30 -25.72
CA VAL A 276 34.69 -21.58 -26.01
C VAL A 276 35.89 -21.16 -26.82
N ALA A 277 37.08 -21.42 -26.29
CA ALA A 277 38.31 -20.82 -26.79
C ALA A 277 38.29 -20.80 -28.33
N GLU A 278 38.23 -19.61 -28.92
CA GLU A 278 38.30 -19.48 -30.38
C GLU A 278 39.64 -20.04 -30.87
N ASP A 279 40.64 -19.97 -29.99
CA ASP A 279 41.99 -20.43 -30.18
C ASP A 279 42.38 -21.47 -29.11
N PHE A 280 42.50 -22.72 -29.55
CA PHE A 280 43.05 -23.81 -28.76
C PHE A 280 44.40 -24.24 -29.35
N TYR A 281 45.48 -23.98 -28.62
CA TYR A 281 46.84 -24.31 -29.04
C TYR A 281 47.30 -25.58 -28.33
N LEU A 282 47.31 -26.71 -29.03
CA LEU A 282 47.81 -27.97 -28.49
C LEU A 282 49.35 -27.95 -28.38
N ALA A 283 49.85 -28.46 -27.27
CA ALA A 283 51.26 -28.74 -27.01
C ALA A 283 51.46 -30.25 -26.82
N THR A 284 52.71 -30.70 -26.70
CA THR A 284 53.01 -32.14 -26.51
C THR A 284 52.39 -32.69 -25.24
N ASP A 285 52.42 -31.96 -24.14
CA ASP A 285 51.94 -32.41 -22.83
C ASP A 285 50.77 -31.57 -22.30
N GLY A 286 49.99 -30.94 -23.20
CA GLY A 286 48.90 -30.09 -22.77
C GLY A 286 48.36 -29.14 -23.83
N PHE A 287 47.82 -28.01 -23.40
CA PHE A 287 47.26 -26.99 -24.28
C PHE A 287 47.24 -25.60 -23.66
N THR A 288 47.05 -24.59 -24.50
CA THR A 288 46.70 -23.22 -24.08
C THR A 288 45.40 -22.80 -24.77
N ALA A 289 44.45 -22.33 -23.97
CA ALA A 289 43.20 -21.75 -24.44
C ALA A 289 43.21 -20.23 -24.17
N LYS A 290 42.71 -19.45 -25.12
CA LYS A 290 42.69 -17.97 -25.06
C LYS A 290 41.31 -17.41 -25.34
N PHE A 291 41.16 -16.12 -25.03
CA PHE A 291 39.93 -15.34 -25.18
C PHE A 291 38.79 -15.82 -24.28
N LEU A 292 39.12 -16.51 -23.20
CA LEU A 292 38.16 -17.00 -22.20
C LEU A 292 37.74 -15.87 -21.26
N GLU A 293 36.60 -16.05 -20.59
CA GLU A 293 36.17 -15.17 -19.50
C GLU A 293 37.16 -15.25 -18.32
N VAL A 294 37.64 -14.09 -17.86
CA VAL A 294 38.54 -13.99 -16.70
C VAL A 294 37.85 -14.55 -15.45
N GLY A 295 38.51 -15.47 -14.75
CA GLY A 295 37.95 -16.10 -13.54
C GLY A 295 37.07 -17.32 -13.80
N ALA A 296 36.77 -17.67 -15.06
CA ALA A 296 36.19 -18.97 -15.39
C ALA A 296 37.16 -20.12 -15.04
N THR A 297 36.66 -21.34 -14.97
CA THR A 297 37.42 -22.54 -14.63
C THR A 297 37.41 -23.51 -15.82
N VAL A 298 38.56 -23.95 -16.29
CA VAL A 298 38.68 -24.98 -17.33
C VAL A 298 38.99 -26.31 -16.67
N THR A 299 38.12 -27.30 -16.86
CA THR A 299 38.26 -28.63 -16.27
C THR A 299 38.49 -29.69 -17.34
N VAL A 300 39.48 -30.54 -17.13
CA VAL A 300 39.85 -31.62 -18.04
C VAL A 300 39.47 -32.96 -17.41
N TYR A 301 38.85 -33.82 -18.20
CA TYR A 301 38.39 -35.14 -17.83
C TYR A 301 39.04 -36.22 -18.69
N GLN A 302 39.34 -37.36 -18.06
CA GLN A 302 39.73 -38.59 -18.72
C GLN A 302 38.76 -39.70 -18.29
N ASN A 303 38.06 -40.31 -19.25
CA ASN A 303 37.05 -41.35 -18.98
C ASN A 303 36.02 -40.94 -17.91
N GLY A 304 35.54 -39.69 -17.96
CA GLY A 304 34.55 -39.14 -17.03
C GLY A 304 35.09 -38.78 -15.63
N THR A 305 36.40 -38.90 -15.39
CA THR A 305 37.02 -38.48 -14.12
C THR A 305 37.82 -37.19 -14.35
N SER A 306 37.59 -36.17 -13.50
CA SER A 306 38.37 -34.92 -13.55
C SER A 306 39.83 -35.22 -13.22
N VAL A 307 40.74 -34.83 -14.12
CA VAL A 307 42.19 -35.02 -13.96
C VAL A 307 42.90 -33.72 -13.57
N THR A 308 42.37 -32.57 -14.00
CA THR A 308 42.88 -31.24 -13.61
C THR A 308 41.81 -30.18 -13.85
N SER A 309 41.95 -29.05 -13.15
CA SER A 309 41.06 -27.89 -13.24
C SER A 309 41.87 -26.63 -12.93
N GLU A 310 41.77 -25.61 -13.79
CA GLU A 310 42.57 -24.39 -13.67
C GLU A 310 41.72 -23.15 -13.96
N VAL A 311 41.98 -22.06 -13.24
CA VAL A 311 41.25 -20.79 -13.39
C VAL A 311 41.88 -19.94 -14.50
N VAL A 312 41.04 -19.32 -15.33
CA VAL A 312 41.43 -18.41 -16.39
C VAL A 312 42.05 -17.14 -15.80
N ASP A 313 43.23 -16.78 -16.30
CA ASP A 313 43.99 -15.63 -15.83
C ASP A 313 43.37 -14.27 -16.23
N ALA A 314 43.96 -13.19 -15.72
CA ALA A 314 43.52 -11.82 -16.00
C ALA A 314 43.62 -11.40 -17.48
N ASN A 315 44.29 -12.19 -18.33
CA ASN A 315 44.41 -11.96 -19.77
C ASN A 315 43.39 -12.79 -20.58
N GLY A 316 42.49 -13.51 -19.90
CA GLY A 316 41.55 -14.42 -20.57
C GLY A 316 42.24 -15.66 -21.15
N ALA A 317 43.35 -16.10 -20.54
CA ALA A 317 44.10 -17.27 -20.98
C ALA A 317 44.24 -18.31 -19.87
N VAL A 318 44.33 -19.58 -20.26
CA VAL A 318 44.69 -20.68 -19.36
C VAL A 318 45.64 -21.63 -20.08
N THR A 319 46.64 -22.11 -19.36
CA THR A 319 47.60 -23.09 -19.86
C THR A 319 47.58 -24.31 -18.96
N ILE A 320 47.27 -25.47 -19.53
CA ILE A 320 47.26 -26.76 -18.85
C ILE A 320 48.41 -27.61 -19.40
N THR A 321 49.23 -28.16 -18.51
CA THR A 321 50.42 -28.98 -18.83
C THR A 321 50.45 -30.28 -18.02
N GLY A 322 51.33 -31.21 -18.39
CA GLY A 322 51.49 -32.49 -17.69
C GLY A 322 50.41 -33.52 -18.02
N LEU A 323 49.67 -33.33 -19.10
CA LEU A 323 48.71 -34.32 -19.61
C LEU A 323 49.45 -35.40 -20.42
N PRO A 324 49.23 -36.70 -20.13
CA PRO A 324 49.74 -37.79 -20.95
C PRO A 324 49.44 -37.67 -22.45
N ILE A 325 50.43 -37.99 -23.28
CA ILE A 325 50.29 -38.12 -24.74
C ILE A 325 49.50 -39.38 -25.13
N ASP A 326 49.12 -39.47 -26.41
CA ASP A 326 48.34 -40.55 -27.02
C ASP A 326 47.04 -40.84 -26.24
N THR A 327 46.43 -39.77 -25.73
CA THR A 327 45.29 -39.83 -24.83
C THR A 327 44.22 -38.83 -25.26
N LYS A 328 42.95 -39.27 -25.17
CA LYS A 328 41.76 -38.46 -25.40
C LYS A 328 41.31 -37.80 -24.11
N TYR A 329 40.96 -36.52 -24.17
CA TYR A 329 40.38 -35.79 -23.07
C TYR A 329 39.06 -35.12 -23.46
N GLU A 330 38.18 -35.01 -22.47
CA GLU A 330 36.99 -34.16 -22.49
C GLU A 330 37.32 -32.88 -21.73
N VAL A 331 37.01 -31.72 -22.29
CA VAL A 331 37.28 -30.42 -21.66
C VAL A 331 35.96 -29.68 -21.51
N THR A 332 35.70 -29.16 -20.31
CA THR A 332 34.58 -28.27 -20.02
C THR A 332 35.10 -26.94 -19.47
N ILE A 333 34.31 -25.90 -19.63
CA ILE A 333 34.57 -24.57 -19.08
C ILE A 333 33.38 -24.22 -18.20
N SER A 334 33.65 -23.82 -16.96
CA SER A 334 32.64 -23.42 -15.98
C SER A 334 32.85 -21.96 -15.59
N ASP A 335 31.85 -21.09 -15.72
CA ASP A 335 31.98 -19.69 -15.28
C ASP A 335 31.90 -19.54 -13.75
N ALA A 336 32.02 -18.31 -13.25
CA ALA A 336 31.92 -18.01 -11.82
C ALA A 336 30.51 -18.24 -11.24
N ALA A 337 29.48 -18.30 -12.10
CA ALA A 337 28.10 -18.62 -11.74
C ALA A 337 27.81 -20.14 -11.77
N GLY A 338 28.79 -20.96 -12.17
CA GLY A 338 28.68 -22.42 -12.22
C GLY A 338 28.04 -22.96 -13.50
N ASN A 339 27.88 -22.13 -14.54
CA ASN A 339 27.39 -22.59 -15.84
C ASN A 339 28.51 -23.33 -16.58
N GLU A 340 28.25 -24.54 -17.08
CA GLU A 340 29.24 -25.36 -17.79
C GLU A 340 29.01 -25.37 -19.32
N SER A 341 30.11 -25.40 -20.08
CA SER A 341 30.09 -25.58 -21.53
C SER A 341 29.68 -27.00 -21.92
N GLU A 342 29.25 -27.20 -23.17
CA GLU A 342 29.32 -28.54 -23.74
C GLU A 342 30.77 -29.04 -23.70
N ALA A 343 30.94 -30.33 -23.40
CA ALA A 343 32.25 -30.94 -23.41
C ALA A 343 32.77 -31.06 -24.85
N PHE A 344 33.97 -30.57 -25.10
CA PHE A 344 34.65 -30.79 -26.38
C PHE A 344 35.86 -31.70 -26.20
N LEU A 345 36.24 -32.33 -27.30
CA LEU A 345 37.23 -33.41 -27.30
C LEU A 345 38.56 -32.91 -27.82
N ILE A 346 39.63 -33.19 -27.08
CA ILE A 346 41.00 -32.98 -27.53
C ILE A 346 41.75 -34.31 -27.56
N TRP A 347 42.67 -34.42 -28.51
CA TRP A 347 43.59 -35.56 -28.63
C TRP A 347 45.02 -35.03 -28.58
N LEU A 348 45.78 -35.48 -27.59
CA LEU A 348 47.22 -35.18 -27.50
C LEU A 348 47.98 -36.30 -28.18
N TRP A 349 48.89 -35.95 -29.09
CA TRP A 349 49.65 -36.89 -29.93
C TRP A 349 51.03 -37.18 -29.34
#